data_AF-A0A517QUJ5-F1
#
_entry.id   AF-A0A517QUJ5-F1
#
_cell.length_a   1.000
_cell.length_b   1.000
_cell.length_c   1.000
_cell.angle_alpha   90.00
_cell.angle_beta   90.00
_cell.angle_gamma   90.00
#
_symmetry.space_group_name_H-M   'P 1'
#
loop_
_entity.id
_entity.type
_entity.pdbx_description
1 polymer ?
#
loop_
_entity_poly.entity_id
_entity_poly.type
_entity_poly.pdbx_seq_one_letter_code
_entity_poly.pdbx_strand_id
1 'polypeptide(L)'
;MENVGTRQSSNRPERSDRVWNGSRMGDQEKSVKPEEGHAPREHVSKNLRGLVGDAIKLVDLQLQLFTVDIQDFWSQAKIGLALVVFASLTLICGLMVLFFGLSAFLESQLNWSEHAAFFTVGISGIAVAAGLLYWAAKRITYSAEKLTRSKEELSKNLSWFRDAFSDGD
;
A
#
# COMPACT_ATOMS: atom_id res chain seq x y z
N MET A 1 -16.25 -28.52 41.16
CA MET A 1 -17.58 -27.86 41.23
C MET A 1 -17.34 -26.37 41.16
N GLU A 2 -18.24 -25.64 40.50
CA GLU A 2 -18.20 -24.18 40.21
C GLU A 2 -17.27 -23.75 39.05
N ASN A 3 -17.67 -22.90 38.10
CA ASN A 3 -18.99 -22.46 37.68
C ASN A 3 -18.89 -21.96 36.22
N VAL A 4 -19.95 -22.18 35.47
CA VAL A 4 -20.15 -21.85 34.06
C VAL A 4 -20.26 -20.33 33.89
N GLY A 5 -19.49 -19.77 32.95
CA GLY A 5 -19.52 -18.34 32.58
C GLY A 5 -19.77 -18.16 31.09
N THR A 6 -20.99 -18.46 30.65
CA THR A 6 -21.53 -18.16 29.31
C THR A 6 -21.70 -16.63 29.14
N ARG A 7 -20.89 -16.01 28.28
CA ARG A 7 -21.10 -14.60 27.87
C ARG A 7 -21.65 -14.50 26.45
N GLN A 8 -22.97 -14.32 26.43
CA GLN A 8 -23.77 -13.42 25.59
C GLN A 8 -23.26 -13.02 24.21
N SER A 9 -23.96 -13.62 23.23
CA SER A 9 -24.43 -13.00 21.99
C SER A 9 -24.96 -11.57 22.19
N SER A 10 -24.46 -10.64 21.38
CA SER A 10 -25.16 -9.39 21.03
C SER A 10 -24.90 -9.09 19.55
N ASN A 11 -25.87 -9.40 18.68
CA ASN A 11 -26.81 -8.44 18.11
C ASN A 11 -26.15 -7.14 17.63
N ARG A 12 -25.94 -7.03 16.31
CA ARG A 12 -25.92 -5.74 15.58
C ARG A 12 -26.16 -5.97 14.07
N PRO A 13 -26.70 -4.96 13.37
CA PRO A 13 -28.03 -5.07 12.78
C PRO A 13 -28.03 -5.12 11.26
N GLU A 14 -29.16 -5.58 10.73
CA GLU A 14 -29.61 -5.47 9.34
C GLU A 14 -29.29 -4.09 8.75
N ARG A 15 -28.59 -4.09 7.62
CA ARG A 15 -28.32 -2.89 6.84
C ARG A 15 -29.17 -2.92 5.57
N SER A 16 -30.41 -2.46 5.76
CA SER A 16 -31.21 -1.61 4.86
C SER A 16 -30.85 -1.67 3.37
N ASP A 17 -31.70 -2.39 2.64
CA ASP A 17 -31.86 -2.32 1.21
C ASP A 17 -32.18 -0.87 0.79
N ARG A 18 -31.20 -0.22 0.16
CA ARG A 18 -31.43 1.04 -0.54
C ARG A 18 -32.07 0.74 -1.88
N VAL A 19 -33.41 0.77 -1.88
CA VAL A 19 -34.26 0.85 -3.07
C VAL A 19 -33.85 2.09 -3.88
N TRP A 20 -33.21 1.83 -5.02
CA TRP A 20 -32.81 2.86 -5.98
C TRP A 20 -34.04 3.23 -6.83
N ASN A 21 -34.78 4.25 -6.39
CA ASN A 21 -35.89 4.83 -7.15
C ASN A 21 -35.38 6.04 -7.93
N GLY A 22 -34.76 5.77 -9.09
CA GLY A 22 -34.29 6.77 -10.04
C GLY A 22 -35.32 6.95 -11.16
N SER A 23 -36.25 7.87 -10.93
CA SER A 23 -37.30 8.27 -11.86
C SER A 23 -36.80 8.50 -13.28
N ARG A 24 -37.52 7.88 -14.24
CA ARG A 24 -37.62 8.26 -15.65
C ARG A 24 -37.67 9.79 -15.79
N MET A 25 -36.60 10.36 -16.34
CA MET A 25 -36.60 11.72 -16.85
C MET A 25 -36.98 11.64 -18.33
N GLY A 26 -38.23 11.99 -18.61
CA GLY A 26 -38.78 12.03 -19.95
C GLY A 26 -38.16 13.14 -20.79
N ASP A 27 -37.95 12.82 -22.06
CA ASP A 27 -38.12 13.65 -23.24
C ASP A 27 -38.33 15.16 -22.98
N GLN A 28 -37.25 15.93 -23.14
CA GLN A 28 -37.37 17.29 -23.63
C GLN A 28 -36.44 17.47 -24.84
N GLU A 29 -36.93 16.97 -25.97
CA GLU A 29 -36.48 17.33 -27.30
C GLU A 29 -36.87 18.80 -27.54
N LYS A 30 -35.97 19.73 -27.22
CA LYS A 30 -36.00 21.09 -27.74
C LYS A 30 -35.01 21.18 -28.89
N SER A 31 -35.56 21.15 -30.10
CA SER A 31 -34.90 21.47 -31.36
C SER A 31 -34.38 22.92 -31.33
N VAL A 32 -33.10 23.07 -31.00
CA VAL A 32 -32.36 24.33 -31.11
C VAL A 32 -31.85 24.46 -32.54
N LYS A 33 -32.28 25.53 -33.22
CA LYS A 33 -31.78 25.95 -34.53
C LYS A 33 -30.25 26.17 -34.49
N PRO A 34 -29.49 25.75 -35.51
CA PRO A 34 -28.08 26.10 -35.60
C PRO A 34 -27.98 27.58 -35.96
N GLU A 35 -27.65 28.42 -34.97
CA GLU A 35 -27.07 29.73 -35.26
C GLU A 35 -25.60 29.54 -35.65
N GLU A 36 -25.31 29.84 -36.91
CA GLU A 36 -23.97 30.14 -37.39
C GLU A 36 -23.52 31.47 -36.76
N GLY A 37 -22.93 31.38 -35.57
CA GLY A 37 -22.40 32.51 -34.82
C GLY A 37 -20.91 32.30 -34.53
N HIS A 38 -20.08 33.20 -35.04
CA HIS A 38 -18.62 33.19 -34.98
C HIS A 38 -18.03 32.84 -33.60
N ALA A 39 -17.00 32.00 -33.66
CA ALA A 39 -16.21 31.51 -32.55
C ALA A 39 -15.61 32.61 -31.65
N PRO A 40 -15.73 32.48 -30.32
CA PRO A 40 -14.78 33.06 -29.38
C PRO A 40 -13.81 31.97 -28.89
N ARG A 41 -12.91 31.51 -29.76
CA ARG A 41 -11.83 30.56 -29.38
C ARG A 41 -10.75 31.19 -28.49
N GLU A 42 -10.73 32.50 -28.31
CA GLU A 42 -9.73 33.20 -27.46
C GLU A 42 -10.08 33.33 -25.96
N HIS A 43 -11.34 33.12 -25.56
CA HIS A 43 -11.75 33.31 -24.16
C HIS A 43 -11.66 32.05 -23.29
N VAL A 44 -11.58 30.87 -23.90
CA VAL A 44 -11.50 29.59 -23.18
C VAL A 44 -10.06 29.31 -22.73
N SER A 45 -9.05 29.65 -23.54
CA SER A 45 -7.62 29.45 -23.21
C SER A 45 -7.16 30.28 -21.99
N LYS A 46 -7.69 31.51 -21.83
CA LYS A 46 -7.37 32.37 -20.68
C LYS A 46 -7.90 31.81 -19.35
N ASN A 47 -9.05 31.14 -19.35
CA ASN A 47 -9.64 30.54 -18.14
C ASN A 47 -8.92 29.24 -17.74
N LEU A 48 -8.47 28.44 -18.72
CA LEU A 48 -7.67 27.24 -18.47
C LEU A 48 -6.34 27.58 -17.79
N ARG A 49 -5.68 28.66 -18.20
CA ARG A 49 -4.41 29.10 -17.57
C ARG A 49 -4.57 29.51 -16.11
N GLY A 50 -5.70 30.11 -15.75
CA GLY A 50 -6.07 30.41 -14.36
C GLY A 50 -6.33 29.14 -13.54
N LEU A 51 -7.02 28.16 -14.14
CA LEU A 51 -7.31 26.86 -13.52
C LEU A 51 -6.05 26.02 -13.25
N VAL A 52 -5.00 26.08 -14.10
CA VAL A 52 -3.70 25.40 -13.79
C VAL A 52 -3.09 26.00 -12.54
N GLY A 53 -3.10 27.34 -12.44
CA GLY A 53 -2.53 28.05 -11.32
C GLY A 53 -3.19 27.65 -10.01
N ASP A 54 -4.51 27.48 -10.03
CA ASP A 54 -5.28 27.02 -8.87
C ASP A 54 -5.07 25.53 -8.58
N ALA A 55 -4.96 24.68 -9.61
CA ALA A 55 -4.65 23.25 -9.44
C ALA A 55 -3.24 23.04 -8.84
N ILE A 56 -2.24 23.78 -9.31
CA ILE A 56 -0.87 23.74 -8.77
C ILE A 56 -0.87 24.22 -7.32
N LYS A 57 -1.61 25.29 -7.01
CA LYS A 57 -1.77 25.76 -5.61
C LYS A 57 -2.43 24.71 -4.72
N LEU A 58 -3.44 23.99 -5.22
CA LEU A 58 -4.10 22.91 -4.48
C LEU A 58 -3.14 21.73 -4.23
N VAL A 59 -2.32 21.37 -5.22
CA VAL A 59 -1.28 20.33 -5.07
C VAL A 59 -0.22 20.76 -4.06
N ASP A 60 0.24 22.02 -4.11
CA ASP A 60 1.22 22.54 -3.16
C ASP A 60 0.68 22.48 -1.72
N LEU A 61 -0.61 22.81 -1.54
CA LEU A 61 -1.26 22.72 -0.23
C LEU A 61 -1.36 21.27 0.27
N GLN A 62 -1.67 20.32 -0.62
CA GLN A 62 -1.70 18.89 -0.27
C GLN A 62 -0.32 18.32 0.02
N LEU A 63 0.72 18.80 -0.67
CA LEU A 63 2.11 18.43 -0.38
C LEU A 63 2.57 18.95 0.98
N GLN A 64 2.17 20.18 1.35
CA GLN A 64 2.47 20.72 2.68
C GLN A 64 1.80 19.88 3.78
N LEU A 65 0.54 19.50 3.59
CA LEU A 65 -0.16 18.65 4.56
C LEU A 65 0.47 17.25 4.64
N PHE A 66 0.79 16.66 3.48
CA PHE A 66 1.47 15.37 3.42
C PHE A 66 2.85 15.39 4.08
N THR A 67 3.58 16.50 3.98
CA THR A 67 4.89 16.68 4.63
C THR A 67 4.76 16.68 6.15
N VAL A 68 3.75 17.38 6.68
CA VAL A 68 3.45 17.41 8.12
C VAL A 68 3.02 16.01 8.60
N ASP A 69 2.16 15.32 7.85
CA ASP A 69 1.72 13.97 8.17
C ASP A 69 2.89 12.97 8.17
N ILE A 70 3.82 13.10 7.22
CA ILE A 70 5.06 12.32 7.18
C ILE A 70 5.89 12.59 8.43
N GLN A 71 6.07 13.85 8.83
CA GLN A 71 6.87 14.21 9.99
C GLN A 71 6.29 13.63 11.29
N ASP A 72 4.97 13.71 11.46
CA ASP A 72 4.26 13.12 12.60
C ASP A 72 4.32 11.59 12.58
N PHE A 73 4.16 10.98 11.41
CA PHE A 73 4.35 9.55 11.22
C PHE A 73 5.77 9.13 11.61
N TRP A 74 6.81 9.83 11.13
CA TRP A 74 8.20 9.53 11.49
C TRP A 74 8.47 9.72 12.97
N SER A 75 7.91 10.76 13.59
CA SER A 75 8.04 11.00 15.03
C SER A 75 7.55 9.81 15.84
N GLN A 76 6.40 9.26 15.47
CA GLN A 76 5.81 8.08 16.13
C GLN A 76 6.50 6.77 15.69
N ALA A 77 6.91 6.66 14.43
CA ALA A 77 7.52 5.46 13.86
C ALA A 77 8.95 5.23 14.35
N LYS A 78 9.67 6.26 14.83
CA LYS A 78 11.04 6.11 15.38
C LYS A 78 11.13 5.04 16.46
N ILE A 79 10.19 5.05 17.41
CA ILE A 79 10.16 4.07 18.50
C ILE A 79 9.85 2.69 17.93
N GLY A 80 8.83 2.58 17.06
CA GLY A 80 8.49 1.32 16.41
C GLY A 80 9.66 0.73 15.60
N LEU A 81 10.35 1.56 14.83
CA LEU A 81 11.50 1.17 14.03
C LEU A 81 12.67 0.72 14.92
N ALA A 82 12.96 1.45 16.01
CA ALA A 82 13.98 1.06 16.97
C ALA A 82 13.65 -0.30 17.62
N LEU A 83 12.39 -0.52 18.01
CA LEU A 83 11.95 -1.82 18.55
C LEU A 83 12.08 -2.94 17.52
N VAL A 84 11.70 -2.71 16.26
CA VAL A 84 11.84 -3.70 15.18
C VAL A 84 13.31 -4.06 14.98
N VAL A 85 14.19 -3.07 14.89
CA VAL A 85 15.64 -3.30 14.74
C VAL A 85 16.20 -4.08 15.92
N PHE A 86 15.87 -3.68 17.16
CA PHE A 86 16.34 -4.36 18.36
C PHE A 86 15.83 -5.81 18.45
N ALA A 87 14.55 -6.02 18.14
CA ALA A 87 13.95 -7.36 18.09
C ALA A 87 14.61 -8.23 17.00
N SER A 88 14.87 -7.68 15.82
CA SER A 88 15.57 -8.39 14.74
C SER A 88 17.00 -8.78 15.15
N LEU A 89 17.76 -7.88 15.78
CA LEU A 89 19.10 -8.19 16.28
C LEU A 89 19.06 -9.28 17.34
N THR A 90 18.14 -9.17 18.30
CA THR A 90 17.97 -10.17 19.37
C THR A 90 17.63 -11.55 18.80
N LEU A 91 16.76 -11.59 17.79
CA LEU A 91 16.39 -12.83 17.10
C LEU A 91 17.60 -13.45 16.38
N ILE A 92 18.38 -12.65 15.66
CA ILE A 92 19.60 -13.12 14.97
C ILE A 92 20.60 -13.72 15.98
N CYS A 93 20.86 -13.02 17.08
CA CYS A 93 21.74 -13.52 18.14
C CYS A 93 21.19 -14.82 18.76
N GLY A 94 19.89 -14.88 19.08
CA GLY A 94 19.25 -16.06 19.62
C GLY A 94 19.31 -17.26 18.66
N LEU A 95 19.13 -17.02 17.36
CA LEU A 95 19.22 -18.07 16.34
C LEU A 95 20.64 -18.64 16.23
N MET A 96 21.67 -17.80 16.32
CA MET A 96 23.06 -18.25 16.35
C MET A 96 23.31 -19.17 17.55
N VAL A 97 22.89 -18.77 18.74
CA VAL A 97 23.02 -19.59 19.96
C VAL A 97 22.27 -20.92 19.82
N LEU A 98 21.08 -20.90 19.23
CA LEU A 98 20.28 -22.11 18.99
C LEU A 98 21.01 -23.05 18.01
N PHE A 99 21.61 -22.54 16.94
CA PHE A 99 22.39 -23.37 16.01
C PHE A 99 23.63 -23.99 16.66
N PHE A 100 24.35 -23.25 17.50
CA PHE A 100 25.45 -23.81 18.29
C PHE A 100 24.96 -24.92 19.23
N GLY A 101 23.87 -24.67 19.97
CA GLY A 101 23.28 -25.66 20.87
C GLY A 101 22.78 -26.89 20.13
N LEU A 102 22.16 -26.71 18.96
CA LEU A 102 21.69 -27.82 18.12
C LEU A 102 22.87 -28.65 17.60
N SER A 103 23.95 -28.02 17.15
CA SER A 103 25.15 -28.74 16.72
C SER A 103 25.75 -29.59 17.84
N ALA A 104 25.91 -29.01 19.05
CA ALA A 104 26.40 -29.73 20.22
C ALA A 104 25.46 -30.88 20.66
N PHE A 105 24.15 -30.69 20.49
CA PHE A 105 23.16 -31.73 20.74
C PHE A 105 23.28 -32.89 19.74
N LEU A 106 23.47 -32.60 18.45
CA LEU A 106 23.69 -33.63 17.43
C LEU A 106 25.00 -34.40 17.68
N GLU A 107 26.08 -33.70 18.04
CA GLU A 107 27.36 -34.33 18.38
C GLU A 107 27.20 -35.32 19.54
N SER A 108 26.58 -34.87 20.64
CA SER A 108 26.43 -35.69 21.86
C SER A 108 25.48 -36.88 21.71
N GLN A 109 24.36 -36.73 20.98
CA GLN A 109 23.34 -37.78 20.90
C GLN A 109 23.51 -38.74 19.72
N LEU A 110 24.10 -38.27 18.61
CA LEU A 110 24.27 -39.08 17.40
C LEU A 110 25.71 -39.55 17.19
N ASN A 111 26.65 -39.18 18.09
CA ASN A 111 28.09 -39.46 17.95
C ASN A 111 28.64 -38.98 16.60
N TRP A 112 28.07 -37.89 16.07
CA TRP A 112 28.55 -37.29 14.84
C TRP A 112 29.86 -36.56 15.08
N SER A 113 30.74 -36.54 14.07
CA SER A 113 31.90 -35.66 14.07
C SER A 113 31.43 -34.21 14.20
N GLU A 114 32.11 -33.41 15.03
CA GLU A 114 31.86 -31.99 15.24
C GLU A 114 31.62 -31.25 13.90
N HIS A 115 32.49 -31.48 12.91
CA HIS A 115 32.38 -30.86 11.59
C HIS A 115 31.09 -31.23 10.85
N ALA A 116 30.63 -32.48 10.96
CA ALA A 116 29.41 -32.94 10.31
C ALA A 116 28.16 -32.31 10.96
N ALA A 117 28.15 -32.16 12.29
CA ALA A 117 27.07 -31.51 13.02
C ALA A 117 26.94 -30.02 12.63
N PHE A 118 28.06 -29.28 12.62
CA PHE A 118 28.03 -27.86 12.23
C PHE A 118 27.62 -27.67 10.77
N PHE A 119 28.11 -28.51 9.87
CA PHE A 119 27.81 -28.39 8.44
C PHE A 119 26.34 -28.66 8.13
N THR A 120 25.75 -29.67 8.76
CA THR A 120 24.33 -30.02 8.58
C THR A 120 23.40 -28.95 9.17
N VAL A 121 23.71 -28.43 10.36
CA VAL A 121 22.96 -27.31 10.95
C VAL A 121 23.12 -26.04 10.09
N GLY A 122 24.32 -25.75 9.61
CA GLY A 122 24.57 -24.61 8.71
C GLY A 122 23.78 -24.69 7.40
N ILE A 123 23.80 -25.84 6.72
CA ILE A 123 23.03 -26.05 5.49
C ILE A 123 21.52 -25.91 5.73
N SER A 124 21.01 -26.50 6.81
CA SER A 124 19.58 -26.39 7.13
C SER A 124 19.17 -24.95 7.43
N GLY A 125 20.01 -24.19 8.15
CA GLY A 125 19.80 -22.75 8.37
C GLY A 125 19.76 -21.95 7.07
N ILE A 126 20.70 -22.19 6.14
CA ILE A 126 20.73 -21.53 4.82
C ILE A 126 19.46 -21.87 4.02
N ALA A 127 19.04 -23.13 4.02
CA ALA A 127 17.85 -23.57 3.29
C ALA A 127 16.58 -22.87 3.81
N VAL A 128 16.43 -22.75 5.13
CA VAL A 128 15.30 -22.02 5.75
C VAL A 128 15.34 -20.54 5.39
N ALA A 129 16.52 -19.91 5.51
CA ALA A 129 16.69 -18.49 5.17
C ALA A 129 16.36 -18.21 3.69
N ALA A 130 16.83 -19.05 2.77
CA ALA A 130 16.52 -18.94 1.34
C ALA A 130 15.02 -19.10 1.08
N GLY A 131 14.35 -20.05 1.75
CA GLY A 131 12.90 -20.24 1.64
C GLY A 131 12.10 -19.02 2.11
N LEU A 132 12.48 -18.43 3.25
CA LEU A 132 11.85 -17.21 3.76
C LEU A 132 12.08 -16.02 2.82
N LEU A 133 13.30 -15.84 2.31
CA LEU A 133 13.62 -14.76 1.38
C LEU A 133 12.86 -14.90 0.07
N TYR A 134 12.75 -16.12 -0.47
CA TYR A 134 11.93 -16.41 -1.64
C TYR A 134 10.45 -16.06 -1.42
N TRP A 135 9.89 -16.45 -0.27
CA TRP A 135 8.50 -16.15 0.07
C TRP A 135 8.25 -14.65 0.26
N ALA A 136 9.17 -13.96 0.93
CA ALA A 136 9.12 -12.51 1.10
C ALA A 136 9.19 -11.78 -0.25
N ALA A 137 10.13 -12.17 -1.12
CA ALA A 137 10.26 -11.62 -2.46
C ALA A 137 8.96 -11.81 -3.28
N LYS A 138 8.37 -13.00 -3.24
CA LYS A 138 7.10 -13.30 -3.92
C LYS A 138 5.94 -12.42 -3.42
N ARG A 139 5.92 -12.11 -2.12
CA ARG A 139 4.88 -11.25 -1.54
C ARG A 139 5.06 -9.78 -1.91
N ILE A 140 6.30 -9.33 -2.00
CA ILE A 140 6.64 -7.97 -2.46
C ILE A 140 6.28 -7.81 -3.93
N THR A 141 6.63 -8.77 -4.80
CA THR A 141 6.30 -8.68 -6.23
C THR A 141 4.80 -8.69 -6.48
N TYR A 142 4.04 -9.51 -5.74
CA TYR A 142 2.58 -9.51 -5.82
C TYR A 142 1.96 -8.17 -5.41
N SER A 143 2.58 -7.47 -4.45
CA SER A 143 2.13 -6.13 -4.03
C SER A 143 2.58 -5.05 -5.01
N ALA A 144 3.74 -5.21 -5.64
CA ALA A 144 4.27 -4.32 -6.66
C ALA A 144 3.42 -4.35 -7.95
N GLU A 145 2.84 -5.49 -8.31
CA GLU A 145 1.92 -5.61 -9.46
C GLU A 145 0.64 -4.76 -9.27
N LYS A 146 0.20 -4.57 -8.03
CA LYS A 146 -0.89 -3.63 -7.74
C LYS A 146 -0.44 -2.16 -7.88
N LEU A 147 0.81 -1.89 -7.56
CA LEU A 147 1.41 -0.56 -7.69
C LEU A 147 1.66 -0.18 -9.16
N THR A 148 2.01 -1.13 -10.03
CA THR A 148 2.20 -0.83 -11.47
C THR A 148 0.89 -0.40 -12.11
N ARG A 149 -0.24 -1.03 -11.79
CA ARG A 149 -1.56 -0.58 -12.24
C ARG A 149 -1.90 0.82 -11.73
N SER A 150 -1.61 1.11 -10.46
CA SER A 150 -1.83 2.45 -9.90
C SER A 150 -0.93 3.51 -10.56
N LYS A 151 0.32 3.15 -10.92
CA LYS A 151 1.22 4.03 -11.68
C LYS A 151 0.72 4.30 -13.10
N GLU A 152 0.17 3.30 -13.80
CA GLU A 152 -0.44 3.48 -15.12
C GLU A 152 -1.64 4.42 -15.06
N GLU A 153 -2.52 4.26 -14.08
CA GLU A 153 -3.67 5.15 -13.87
C GLU A 153 -3.22 6.58 -13.53
N LEU A 154 -2.20 6.73 -12.67
CA LEU A 154 -1.62 8.04 -12.36
C LEU A 154 -0.98 8.69 -13.59
N SER A 155 -0.22 7.93 -14.39
CA SER A 155 0.43 8.41 -15.61
C SER A 155 -0.60 8.83 -16.67
N LYS A 156 -1.70 8.08 -16.80
CA LYS A 156 -2.80 8.40 -17.72
C LYS A 156 -3.54 9.67 -17.27
N ASN A 157 -3.74 9.86 -15.97
CA ASN A 157 -4.32 11.09 -15.43
C ASN A 157 -3.39 12.29 -15.65
N LEU A 158 -2.08 12.11 -15.49
CA LEU A 158 -1.09 13.14 -15.81
C LEU A 158 -1.05 13.48 -17.31
N SER A 159 -1.18 12.50 -18.19
CA SER A 159 -1.17 12.76 -19.64
C SER A 159 -2.42 13.50 -20.07
N TRP A 160 -3.60 13.14 -19.55
CA TRP A 160 -4.83 13.90 -19.82
C TRP A 160 -4.73 15.34 -19.31
N PHE A 161 -4.14 15.53 -18.12
CA PHE A 161 -3.86 16.86 -17.58
C PHE A 161 -2.94 17.63 -18.54
N ARG A 162 -1.83 17.03 -18.99
CA ARG A 162 -0.91 17.67 -19.95
C ARG A 162 -1.56 18.02 -21.28
N ASP A 163 -2.32 17.09 -21.86
CA ASP A 163 -2.95 17.29 -23.17
C ASP A 163 -4.06 18.35 -23.09
N ALA A 164 -4.82 18.40 -21.98
CA ALA A 164 -5.77 19.47 -21.70
C ALA A 164 -5.11 20.87 -21.60
N PHE A 165 -3.80 20.95 -21.33
CA PHE A 165 -3.04 22.21 -21.38
C PHE A 165 -2.37 22.48 -22.72
N SER A 166 -1.91 21.46 -23.44
CA SER A 166 -1.26 21.65 -24.75
C SER A 166 -2.24 21.96 -25.88
N ASP A 167 -3.52 21.57 -25.78
CA ASP A 167 -4.55 21.82 -26.80
C ASP A 167 -5.22 23.21 -26.63
N GLY A 168 -4.77 24.01 -25.65
CA GLY A 168 -5.31 25.33 -25.30
C GLY A 168 -4.46 26.54 -25.76
N ASP A 169 -3.34 26.31 -26.44
CA ASP A 169 -2.50 27.34 -27.12
C ASP A 169 -2.79 27.35 -28.63
#